data_AF-S8FPB9-F1
#
_entry.id   AF-S8FPB9-F1
#
_cell.length_a   1.000
_cell.length_b   1.000
_cell.length_c   1.000
_cell.angle_alpha   90.00
_cell.angle_beta   90.00
_cell.angle_gamma   90.00
#
_symmetry.space_group_name_H-M   'P 1'
#
loop_
_entity.id
_entity.type
_entity.pdbx_description
1 polymer ?
#
loop_
_entity_poly.entity_id
_entity_poly.type
_entity_poly.pdbx_seq_one_letter_code
_entity_poly.pdbx_strand_id
1 'polypeptide(L)' 'MKYTVKLSFENATRLASFNSQPTWPQLAAHIEKCFHIPPPCAAAKYTDTDGDEITINSDEELREYY' A
#
# COMPACT_ATOMS: atom_id res chain seq x y z
N MET A 1 -15.39 -3.48 -10.29
CA MET A 1 -14.06 -2.85 -10.47
C MET A 1 -13.08 -3.56 -9.56
N LYS A 2 -11.82 -3.72 -9.97
CA LYS A 2 -10.75 -4.28 -9.10
C LYS A 2 -9.78 -3.16 -8.76
N TYR A 3 -9.38 -3.09 -7.50
CA TYR A 3 -8.39 -2.14 -7.02
C TYR A 3 -7.05 -2.86 -6.95
N THR A 4 -6.03 -2.29 -7.59
CA THR A 4 -4.71 -2.92 -7.67
C THR A 4 -3.63 -1.97 -7.20
N VAL A 5 -2.77 -2.44 -6.30
CA VAL A 5 -1.63 -1.68 -5.79
C VAL A 5 -0.36 -2.47 -6.10
N LYS A 6 0.58 -1.85 -6.81
CA LYS A 6 1.89 -2.44 -7.04
C LYS A 6 2.81 -2.05 -5.88
N LEU A 7 3.26 -3.04 -5.12
CA LEU A 7 4.12 -2.86 -3.96
C LEU A 7 5.53 -3.31 -4.32
N SER A 8 6.53 -2.49 -4.01
CA SER A 8 7.94 -2.83 -4.20
C SER A 8 8.68 -2.63 -2.89
N PHE A 9 9.46 -3.63 -2.48
CA PHE A 9 10.31 -3.59 -1.30
C PHE A 9 11.59 -4.37 -1.57
N GLU A 10 12.74 -3.75 -1.31
CA GLU A 10 14.08 -4.26 -1.67
C GLU A 10 14.13 -4.75 -3.13
N ASN A 11 14.34 -6.05 -3.35
CA ASN A 11 14.48 -6.67 -4.66
C ASN A 11 13.19 -7.38 -5.12
N ALA A 12 12.05 -7.13 -4.47
CA ALA A 12 10.79 -7.80 -4.73
C ALA A 12 9.68 -6.81 -5.08
N THR A 13 8.97 -7.11 -6.17
CA THR A 13 7.72 -6.44 -6.52
C THR A 13 6.56 -7.44 -6.43
N ARG A 14 5.43 -7.00 -5.89
CA ARG A 14 4.20 -7.77 -5.74
C ARG A 14 3.01 -6.91 -6.18
N LEU A 15 1.98 -7.56 -6.73
CA LEU A 15 0.73 -6.88 -7.08
C LEU A 15 -0.35 -7.32 -6.10
N ALA A 16 -0.82 -6.38 -5.28
CA ALA A 16 -1.98 -6.58 -4.43
C ALA A 16 -3.24 -6.29 -5.23
N SER A 17 -4.24 -7.16 -5.17
CA SER A 17 -5.51 -7.01 -5.89
C SER A 17 -6.68 -7.21 -4.93
N PHE A 18 -7.63 -6.27 -4.96
CA PHE A 18 -8.79 -6.24 -4.08
C PHE A 18 -10.08 -6.08 -4.90
N ASN A 19 -11.17 -6.69 -4.43
CA ASN A 19 -12.48 -6.62 -5.09
C ASN A 19 -13.26 -5.33 -4.76
N SER A 20 -12.80 -4.59 -3.74
CA SER A 20 -13.29 -3.29 -3.30
C SER A 20 -12.09 -2.42 -2.91
N GLN A 21 -12.29 -1.12 -2.72
CA GLN A 21 -11.23 -0.25 -2.21
C GLN A 21 -10.76 -0.81 -0.85
N PRO A 22 -9.46 -1.14 -0.70
CA PRO A 22 -8.96 -1.72 0.53
C PRO A 22 -8.89 -0.66 1.63
N THR A 23 -9.07 -1.09 2.88
CA THR A 23 -8.68 -0.32 4.05
C THR A 23 -7.17 -0.44 4.29
N TRP A 24 -6.59 0.49 5.05
CA TRP A 24 -5.17 0.41 5.41
C TRP A 24 -4.81 -0.90 6.12
N PRO A 25 -5.58 -1.39 7.12
CA PRO A 25 -5.31 -2.69 7.72
C PRO A 25 -5.31 -3.87 6.72
N GLN A 26 -6.16 -3.82 5.68
CA GLN A 26 -6.18 -4.86 4.64
C GLN A 26 -4.93 -4.80 3.75
N LEU A 27 -4.46 -3.60 3.41
CA LEU A 27 -3.23 -3.41 2.66
C LEU A 27 -2.00 -3.79 3.50
N ALA A 28 -1.94 -3.36 4.76
CA ALA A 28 -0.86 -3.69 5.70
C ALA A 28 -0.75 -5.20 5.94
N ALA A 29 -1.87 -5.91 6.09
CA ALA A 29 -1.87 -7.38 6.17
C ALA A 29 -1.37 -8.06 4.87
N HIS A 30 -1.55 -7.42 3.71
CA HIS A 30 -0.99 -7.92 2.45
C HIS A 30 0.52 -7.66 2.36
N ILE A 31 0.98 -6.49 2.84
CA ILE A 31 2.40 -6.14 2.97
C ILE A 31 3.09 -7.16 3.88
N GLU A 32 2.51 -7.49 5.04
CA GLU A 32 3.03 -8.50 5.96
C GLU A 32 3.20 -9.86 5.27
N LYS A 33 2.18 -10.34 4.56
CA LYS A 33 2.25 -11.63 3.84
C LYS A 33 3.30 -11.65 2.73
N CYS A 34 3.56 -10.51 2.09
CA CYS A 34 4.47 -10.42 0.96
C CYS A 34 5.92 -10.20 1.37
N PHE A 35 6.13 -9.42 2.41
CA PHE A 35 7.44 -8.86 2.78
C PHE A 35 7.83 -9.15 4.24
N HIS A 36 7.00 -9.84 5.01
CA HIS A 36 7.20 -10.17 6.43
C HIS A 36 7.40 -8.93 7.33
N ILE A 37 6.80 -7.80 6.94
CA ILE A 37 6.80 -6.56 7.71
C ILE A 37 5.54 -6.54 8.59
N PRO A 38 5.65 -6.50 9.93
CA PRO A 38 4.48 -6.44 10.81
C PRO A 38 3.62 -5.20 10.51
N PRO A 39 2.28 -5.29 10.58
CA PRO A 39 1.38 -4.17 10.31
C PRO A 39 1.71 -2.85 11.04
N PRO A 40 2.10 -2.83 12.34
CA PRO A 40 2.46 -1.58 13.01
C PRO A 40 3.79 -0.97 12.54
N CYS A 41 4.59 -1.72 11.78
CA CYS A 41 5.86 -1.26 11.19
C CYS A 41 5.72 -1.02 9.68
N ALA A 42 4.55 -1.28 9.10
CA ALA A 42 4.32 -1.11 7.68
C ALA A 42 4.01 0.36 7.37
N ALA A 43 4.62 0.87 6.30
CA ALA A 43 4.22 2.10 5.62
C ALA A 43 4.48 1.89 4.13
N ALA A 44 3.63 2.49 3.29
CA ALA A 44 3.83 2.51 1.85
C ALA A 44 4.19 3.94 1.42
N LYS A 45 4.95 4.07 0.33
CA LYS A 45 5.23 5.37 -0.26
C LYS A 45 4.93 5.36 -1.75
N TYR A 46 4.43 6.47 -2.25
CA TYR A 46 4.23 6.69 -3.68
C TYR A 46 4.67 8.10 -4.05
N THR A 47 5.00 8.28 -5.32
CA THR A 47 5.23 9.61 -5.90
C THR A 47 3.92 10.05 -6.55
N ASP A 48 3.41 11.20 -6.15
CA ASP A 48 2.19 11.77 -6.73
C ASP A 48 2.45 12.46 -8.09
N THR A 49 1.44 13.16 -8.61
CA THR A 49 1.53 13.88 -9.89
C THR A 49 2.43 15.10 -9.87
N ASP A 50 2.66 15.68 -8.69
CA ASP A 50 3.50 16.86 -8.49
C ASP A 50 4.96 16.46 -8.23
N GLY A 51 5.21 15.16 -8.04
CA GLY A 51 6.54 14.60 -7.81
C GLY A 51 6.87 14.45 -6.32
N ASP A 52 5.90 14.69 -5.44
CA ASP A 52 6.08 14.62 -4.00
C ASP A 52 6.01 13.16 -3.52
N GLU A 53 6.90 12.81 -2.59
CA GLU A 53 6.90 11.49 -1.95
C GLU A 53 5.91 11.50 -0.78
N ILE A 54 4.78 10.84 -0.98
CA ILE A 54 3.72 10.73 0.02
C ILE A 54 3.85 9.39 0.74
N THR A 55 3.73 9.44 2.07
CA THR A 55 3.70 8.25 2.93
C THR A 55 2.27 7.88 3.27
N ILE A 56 1.95 6.59 3.25
CA ILE A 56 0.67 6.02 3.63
C ILE A 56 0.91 5.04 4.78
N ASN A 57 0.30 5.32 5.94
CA ASN A 57 0.24 4.44 7.10
C ASN A 57 -1.14 4.43 7.78
N SER A 58 -2.15 5.05 7.16
CA SER A 58 -3.50 5.22 7.68
C SER A 58 -4.57 5.05 6.61
N ASP A 59 -5.82 4.87 7.04
CA ASP A 59 -6.98 4.82 6.14
C ASP A 59 -7.25 6.17 5.47
N GLU A 60 -6.94 7.29 6.11
CA GLU A 60 -7.11 8.63 5.53
C GLU A 60 -6.15 8.83 4.37
N GLU A 61 -4.85 8.60 4.57
CA GLU A 61 -3.84 8.73 3.52
C GLU A 61 -4.07 7.74 2.38
N LEU A 62 -4.55 6.52 2.68
CA LEU A 62 -4.87 5.53 1.65
C LEU A 62 -6.07 5.97 0.80
N ARG A 63 -7.02 6.72 1.38
CA ARG A 63 -8.14 7.28 0.60
C ARG A 63 -7.68 8.38 -0.34
N GLU A 64 -6.70 9.19 0.06
CA GLU A 64 -6.14 10.25 -0.79
C GLU A 64 -5.36 9.70 -2.00
N TYR A 65 -4.82 8.49 -1.88
CA TYR A 65 -4.15 7.80 -2.98
C TYR A 65 -5.10 7.37 -4.14
N TYR A 66 -6.39 7.16 -3.87
CA TYR A 66 -7.37 6.64 -4.84
C TYR A 66 -8.26 7.74 -5.41
#